data_AF-A0A1E7DR55-F1
#
_entry.id   AF-A0A1E7DR55-F1
#
_cell.length_a   1.000
_cell.length_b   1.000
_cell.length_c   1.000
_cell.angle_alpha   90.00
_cell.angle_beta   90.00
_cell.angle_gamma   90.00
#
_symmetry.space_group_name_H-M   'P 1'
#
loop_
_entity.id
_entity.type
_entity.pdbx_description
1 polymer ?
#
loop_
_entity_poly.entity_id
_entity_poly.type
_entity_poly.pdbx_seq_one_letter_code
_entity_poly.pdbx_strand_id
1 'polypeptide(L)'
;MQVEKRALHILAKMKNGIKPEQGSVDLEAFGEALHFLDSNNLATGITVNRSGEGKEIVGYSIEEEYSVTVSGYEFLEKNVGQEE
;
A
#
# COMPACT_ATOMS: atom_id res chain seq x y z
N MET A 1 15.30 7.10 -5.91
CA MET A 1 15.76 5.74 -5.54
C MET A 1 15.50 5.33 -4.08
N GLN A 2 15.03 6.19 -3.16
CA GLN A 2 14.63 5.74 -1.80
C GLN A 2 13.16 5.33 -1.69
N VAL A 3 12.26 6.02 -2.42
CA VAL A 3 10.81 5.75 -2.40
C VAL A 3 10.48 4.35 -2.94
N GLU A 4 11.09 3.88 -4.03
CA GLU A 4 10.91 2.51 -4.54
C GLU A 4 11.28 1.42 -3.52
N LYS A 5 12.46 1.54 -2.88
CA LYS A 5 12.87 0.58 -1.84
C LYS A 5 11.92 0.60 -0.65
N ARG A 6 11.39 1.77 -0.30
CA ARG A 6 10.41 1.94 0.77
C ARG A 6 9.08 1.29 0.39
N ALA A 7 8.63 1.47 -0.85
CA ALA A 7 7.43 0.84 -1.39
C ALA A 7 7.55 -0.69 -1.39
N LEU A 8 8.66 -1.23 -1.88
CA LEU A 8 8.93 -2.67 -1.86
C LEU A 8 8.94 -3.26 -0.44
N HIS A 9 9.57 -2.58 0.52
CA HIS A 9 9.60 -3.03 1.91
C HIS A 9 8.18 -3.02 2.51
N ILE A 10 7.41 -1.97 2.23
CA ILE A 10 6.05 -1.85 2.73
C ILE A 10 5.12 -2.89 2.11
N LEU A 11 5.27 -3.20 0.83
CA LEU A 11 4.58 -4.30 0.17
C LEU A 11 4.93 -5.66 0.77
N ALA A 12 6.21 -5.90 1.06
CA ALA A 12 6.62 -7.12 1.76
C ALA A 12 5.98 -7.21 3.15
N LYS A 13 5.81 -6.08 3.85
CA LYS A 13 5.07 -6.04 5.13
C LYS A 13 3.59 -6.34 4.94
N MET A 14 2.93 -5.76 3.93
CA MET A 14 1.52 -6.01 3.61
C MET A 14 1.24 -7.48 3.30
N LYS A 15 2.10 -8.11 2.49
CA LYS A 15 2.05 -9.54 2.18
C LYS A 15 2.18 -10.42 3.43
N ASN A 16 2.91 -9.96 4.43
CA ASN A 16 3.03 -10.64 5.72
C ASN A 16 1.88 -10.28 6.70
N GLY A 17 0.83 -9.59 6.24
CA GLY A 17 -0.28 -9.13 7.07
C GLY A 17 0.03 -7.92 7.96
N ILE A 18 1.24 -7.35 7.85
CA ILE A 18 1.66 -6.21 8.65
C ILE A 18 1.19 -4.93 7.95
N LYS A 19 0.03 -4.45 8.39
CA LYS A 19 -0.64 -3.25 7.91
C LYS A 19 -0.67 -2.22 9.06
N PRO A 20 -0.11 -1.00 8.88
CA PRO A 20 -0.14 -0.01 9.95
C PRO A 20 -1.58 0.45 10.21
N GLU A 21 -1.89 0.65 11.48
CA GLU A 21 -3.18 1.19 11.92
C GLU A 21 -3.36 2.64 11.44
N GLN A 22 -4.62 3.03 11.23
CA GLN A 22 -4.95 4.41 10.87
C GLN A 22 -4.50 5.37 11.98
N GLY A 23 -3.83 6.47 11.60
CA GLY A 23 -3.25 7.44 12.54
C GLY A 23 -1.88 7.07 13.12
N SER A 24 -1.28 5.94 12.74
CA SER A 24 0.11 5.62 13.11
C SER A 24 1.12 6.48 12.35
N VAL A 25 2.29 6.75 12.95
CA VAL A 25 3.41 7.44 12.28
C VAL A 25 3.87 6.66 11.03
N ASP A 26 3.73 5.34 11.04
CA ASP A 26 4.06 4.48 9.89
C ASP A 26 3.06 4.61 8.73
N LEU A 27 1.85 5.16 8.98
CA LEU A 27 0.82 5.34 7.96
C LEU A 27 1.26 6.30 6.86
N GLU A 28 1.96 7.37 7.22
CA GLU A 28 2.40 8.39 6.26
C GLU A 28 3.39 7.77 5.25
N ALA A 29 4.45 7.11 5.76
CA ALA A 29 5.41 6.42 4.91
C ALA A 29 4.75 5.29 4.08
N PHE A 30 3.72 4.65 4.63
CA PHE A 30 2.96 3.59 3.98
C PHE A 30 2.07 4.09 2.86
N GLY A 31 1.27 5.13 3.09
CA GLY A 31 0.46 5.71 2.02
C GLY A 31 1.30 6.42 0.96
N GLU A 32 2.49 6.95 1.30
CA GLU A 32 3.40 7.52 0.30
C GLU A 32 3.92 6.42 -0.65
N ALA A 33 4.29 5.28 -0.08
CA ALA A 33 4.67 4.09 -0.82
C ALA A 33 3.52 3.60 -1.72
N LEU A 34 2.31 3.46 -1.17
CA LEU A 34 1.14 3.03 -1.93
C LEU A 34 0.79 4.01 -3.04
N HIS A 35 0.83 5.31 -2.77
CA HIS A 35 0.57 6.33 -3.77
C HIS A 35 1.60 6.31 -4.89
N PHE A 36 2.86 6.06 -4.56
CA PHE A 36 3.89 5.89 -5.58
C PHE A 36 3.57 4.70 -6.49
N LEU A 37 3.14 3.58 -5.92
CA LEU A 37 2.77 2.39 -6.70
C LEU A 37 1.56 2.68 -7.60
N ASP A 38 0.50 3.25 -7.02
CA ASP A 38 -0.70 3.67 -7.74
C ASP A 38 -0.38 4.66 -8.88
N SER A 39 0.41 5.70 -8.62
CA SER A 39 0.80 6.71 -9.62
C SER A 39 1.66 6.16 -10.76
N ASN A 40 2.33 5.02 -10.55
CA ASN A 40 3.13 4.35 -11.57
C ASN A 40 2.39 3.16 -12.21
N ASN A 41 1.09 2.97 -11.94
CA ASN A 41 0.31 1.79 -12.34
C ASN A 41 0.95 0.46 -11.91
N LEU A 42 1.68 0.48 -10.79
CA LEU A 42 2.33 -0.68 -10.19
C LEU A 42 1.44 -1.34 -9.15
N ALA A 43 0.29 -0.76 -8.81
CA ALA A 43 -0.70 -1.37 -7.93
C ALA A 43 -2.11 -1.20 -8.50
N THR A 44 -2.95 -2.20 -8.32
CA THR A 44 -4.39 -2.18 -8.63
C THR A 44 -5.18 -2.52 -7.39
N GLY A 45 -6.33 -1.88 -7.21
CA GLY A 45 -7.19 -2.11 -6.04
C GLY A 45 -6.61 -1.64 -4.72
N ILE A 46 -5.71 -0.64 -4.76
CA ILE A 46 -5.23 0.06 -3.57
C ILE A 46 -5.49 1.56 -3.74
N THR A 47 -6.22 2.15 -2.80
CA THR A 47 -6.56 3.57 -2.79
C THR A 47 -5.99 4.22 -1.54
N VAL A 48 -5.28 5.34 -1.68
CA VAL A 48 -4.75 6.11 -0.54
C VAL A 48 -5.65 7.29 -0.24
N ASN A 49 -6.11 7.41 1.00
CA ASN A 49 -6.95 8.50 1.46
C ASN A 49 -6.09 9.62 2.06
N ARG A 50 -6.35 10.86 1.64
CA ARG A 50 -5.62 12.05 2.09
C ARG A 50 -6.56 13.07 2.73
N SER A 51 -6.04 13.78 3.73
CA SER A 51 -6.74 14.92 4.33
C SER A 51 -6.63 16.14 3.41
N GLY A 52 -7.77 16.74 3.07
CA GLY A 52 -7.87 18.11 2.53
C GLY A 52 -6.89 18.46 1.41
N GLU A 53 -6.26 19.64 1.48
CA GLU A 53 -5.25 20.18 0.53
C GLU A 53 -3.94 19.35 0.42
N GLY A 54 -4.03 18.03 0.52
CA GLY A 54 -3.20 17.12 -0.27
C GLY A 54 -1.86 16.73 0.32
N LYS A 55 -1.63 16.90 1.62
CA LYS A 55 -0.32 16.61 2.22
C LYS A 55 -0.29 15.41 3.15
N GLU A 56 -1.34 15.18 3.93
CA GLU A 56 -1.33 14.14 4.96
C GLU A 56 -2.15 12.92 4.53
N ILE A 57 -1.53 11.75 4.62
CA ILE A 57 -2.21 10.47 4.44
C ILE A 57 -2.97 10.17 5.72
N VAL A 58 -4.29 10.07 5.59
CA VAL A 58 -5.20 9.76 6.70
C VAL A 58 -5.66 8.31 6.71
N GLY A 59 -5.42 7.59 5.61
CA GLY A 59 -5.75 6.18 5.54
C GLY A 59 -5.46 5.58 4.17
N TYR A 60 -5.86 4.33 4.01
CA TYR A 60 -5.85 3.61 2.75
C TYR A 60 -7.00 2.61 2.74
N SER A 61 -7.39 2.19 1.55
CA SER A 61 -8.38 1.15 1.29
C SER A 61 -7.78 0.17 0.30
N ILE A 62 -7.95 -1.12 0.54
CA ILE A 62 -7.47 -2.20 -0.32
C ILE A 62 -8.70 -3.03 -0.69
N GLU A 63 -8.92 -3.24 -1.97
CA GLU A 63 -10.01 -4.04 -2.48
C GLU A 63 -9.81 -5.54 -2.16
N GLU A 64 -10.87 -6.32 -2.31
CA GLU A 64 -10.81 -7.78 -2.12
C GLU A 64 -9.82 -8.44 -3.11
N GLU A 65 -9.71 -7.88 -4.31
CA GLU A 65 -8.74 -8.29 -5.32
C GLU A 65 -7.79 -7.13 -5.57
N TYR A 66 -6.55 -7.26 -5.07
CA TYR A 66 -5.51 -6.27 -5.30
C TYR A 66 -4.31 -6.93 -5.97
N SER A 67 -3.60 -6.18 -6.81
CA SER A 67 -2.39 -6.67 -7.46
C SER A 67 -1.29 -5.64 -7.33
N VAL A 68 -0.06 -6.11 -7.18
CA VAL A 68 1.10 -5.23 -7.14
C VAL A 68 2.21 -5.80 -8.02
N THR A 69 2.68 -4.97 -8.93
CA THR A 69 3.66 -5.28 -9.97
C THR A 69 4.81 -4.30 -9.85
N VAL A 70 5.89 -4.69 -9.17
CA VAL A 70 7.13 -3.91 -9.11
C VAL A 70 8.24 -4.72 -9.74
N SER A 71 9.20 -4.09 -10.44
CA SER A 71 10.33 -4.81 -11.06
C SER A 71 11.07 -5.66 -10.02
N GLY A 72 10.95 -6.99 -10.14
CA GLY A 72 11.52 -7.98 -9.20
C GLY A 72 10.56 -8.47 -8.09
N TYR A 73 9.31 -8.04 -8.08
CA TYR A 73 8.29 -8.40 -7.09
C TYR A 73 6.88 -8.34 -7.72
N GLU A 74 6.44 -9.46 -8.29
CA GLU A 74 5.08 -9.64 -8.81
C GLU A 74 4.31 -10.54 -7.85
N PHE A 75 3.21 -10.04 -7.28
CA PHE A 75 2.28 -10.90 -6.54
C PHE A 75 0.84 -10.42 -6.68
N LEU A 76 -0.03 -11.39 -6.93
CA LEU A 76 -1.49 -11.27 -6.92
C LEU A 76 -1.96 -11.89 -5.61
N GLU A 77 -2.62 -11.10 -4.75
CA GLU A 77 -3.26 -11.61 -3.54
C GLU A 77 -4.75 -11.30 -3.62
N LYS A 78 -5.57 -12.36 -3.54
CA LYS A 78 -6.94 -12.20 -3.07
C LYS A 78 -6.83 -11.91 -1.58
N ASN A 79 -7.44 -10.82 -1.09
CA ASN A 79 -7.82 -10.68 0.31
C ASN A 79 -8.86 -11.76 0.58
N VAL A 80 -8.42 -13.02 0.67
CA VAL A 80 -9.24 -14.06 1.28
C VAL A 80 -9.29 -13.65 2.74
N GLY A 81 -10.43 -13.08 3.14
CA GLY A 81 -10.70 -12.81 4.54
C GLY A 81 -10.29 -14.04 5.35
N GLN A 82 -9.61 -13.82 6.47
CA GLN A 82 -9.33 -14.88 7.43
C GLN A 82 -10.63 -15.65 7.67
N GLU A 83 -10.72 -16.86 7.12
CA GLU A 83 -11.64 -17.86 7.59
C GLU A 83 -11.13 -18.31 8.96
N GLU A 84 -11.76 -17.80 10.02
CA GLU A 84 -12.01 -18.53 11.27
C GLU A 84 -13.42 -18.22 11.78
#